data_AF-A0A3C0AE45-F1
#
_entry.id   AF-A0A3C0AE45-F1
#
_cell.length_a   1.000
_cell.length_b   1.000
_cell.length_c   1.000
_cell.angle_alpha   90.00
_cell.angle_beta   90.00
_cell.angle_gamma   90.00
#
_symmetry.space_group_name_H-M   'P 1'
#
loop_
_entity.id
_entity.type
_entity.pdbx_description
1 polymer ?
#
loop_
_entity_poly.entity_id
_entity_poly.type
_entity_poly.pdbx_seq_one_letter_code
_entity_poly.pdbx_strand_id
1 'polypeptide(L)'
;LVKKLQALGIKLAWAGSYEGILHRDISAVNQRLTDECRRYSELVPIGSINPTLPDWESDLQQCQHNHQMPGIRLHPNYHGYTLTDPRLQALLTQATTAGLFVQLAVSLEDVRTQHQSLQVPDVDLAPLPELATKIPGLRLQLLNAKLRPDLLNKLSQTPGIYFDTARVESTDGVPALMERLPAGRVLFGSHAPFLIPEAALVRVYESSILENADLKSVLTDNATQFISASKARQKHPARVRVKTHDSTKSTPPRLSAGLPDSEVLENYRIWDSYFTPAHSHPGRDGSTSLIAEIERAMPAIKTGRFEKLCYFPHVGIGTT
;
A
#
# COMPACT_ATOMS: atom_id res chain seq x y z
N LEU A 1 -2.55 16.65 -4.65
CA LEU A 1 -2.58 15.17 -4.57
C LEU A 1 -3.76 14.54 -5.32
N VAL A 2 -5.02 14.89 -5.03
CA VAL A 2 -6.20 14.25 -5.68
C VAL A 2 -6.14 14.25 -7.22
N LYS A 3 -5.82 15.39 -7.84
CA LYS A 3 -5.61 15.48 -9.30
C LYS A 3 -4.57 14.47 -9.83
N LYS A 4 -3.52 14.21 -9.05
CA LYS A 4 -2.47 13.24 -9.39
C LYS A 4 -3.01 11.81 -9.29
N LEU A 5 -3.75 11.49 -8.24
CA LEU A 5 -4.40 10.18 -8.09
C LEU A 5 -5.37 9.91 -9.26
N GLN A 6 -6.17 10.90 -9.65
CA GLN A 6 -7.07 10.82 -10.80
C GLN A 6 -6.31 10.58 -12.10
N ALA A 7 -5.21 11.32 -12.35
CA ALA A 7 -4.38 11.14 -13.54
C ALA A 7 -3.74 9.75 -13.63
N LEU A 8 -3.47 9.13 -12.47
CA LEU A 8 -2.95 7.75 -12.37
C LEU A 8 -4.04 6.67 -12.42
N GLY A 9 -5.30 7.07 -12.59
CA GLY A 9 -6.43 6.14 -12.61
C GLY A 9 -6.85 5.58 -11.25
N ILE A 10 -6.28 6.10 -10.15
CA ILE A 10 -6.66 5.69 -8.79
C ILE A 10 -8.06 6.23 -8.48
N LYS A 11 -9.02 5.31 -8.34
CA LYS A 11 -10.43 5.65 -8.08
C LYS A 11 -10.79 5.82 -6.61
N LEU A 12 -10.03 5.19 -5.72
CA LEU A 12 -10.30 5.22 -4.29
C LEU A 12 -8.98 5.16 -3.50
N ALA A 13 -8.82 6.03 -2.52
CA ALA A 13 -7.65 6.14 -1.66
C ALA A 13 -8.08 6.26 -0.19
N TRP A 14 -7.43 5.47 0.67
CA TRP A 14 -7.67 5.49 2.12
C TRP A 14 -6.81 6.56 2.78
N ALA A 15 -7.43 7.71 3.01
CA ALA A 15 -6.78 8.89 3.56
C ALA A 15 -6.68 8.80 5.09
N GLY A 16 -5.51 9.10 5.63
CA GLY A 16 -5.31 9.34 7.06
C GLY A 16 -4.68 10.73 7.24
N SER A 17 -4.85 11.33 8.42
CA SER A 17 -4.21 12.60 8.76
C SER A 17 -2.91 12.36 9.52
N TYR A 18 -1.82 12.99 9.06
CA TYR A 18 -0.55 12.98 9.79
C TYR A 18 -0.58 13.85 11.05
N GLU A 19 -1.58 14.73 11.21
CA GLU A 19 -1.80 15.43 12.48
C GLU A 19 -2.03 14.43 13.63
N GLY A 20 -2.64 13.27 13.33
CA GLY A 20 -2.89 12.20 14.31
C GLY A 20 -1.63 11.57 14.90
N ILE A 21 -0.43 11.93 14.41
CA ILE A 21 0.85 11.46 14.95
C ILE A 21 1.20 12.21 16.24
N LEU A 22 1.09 13.55 16.24
CA LEU A 22 1.60 14.41 17.33
C LEU A 22 0.50 15.24 18.01
N HIS A 23 -0.69 15.34 17.42
CA HIS A 23 -1.79 16.12 17.98
C HIS A 23 -2.41 15.42 19.20
N ARG A 24 -2.85 16.20 20.19
CA ARG A 24 -3.45 15.68 21.43
C ARG A 24 -4.96 15.53 21.37
N ASP A 25 -5.63 16.29 20.50
CA ASP A 25 -7.06 16.19 20.26
C ASP A 25 -7.27 15.41 18.96
N ILE A 26 -7.48 14.10 19.10
CA ILE A 26 -7.63 13.15 18.00
C ILE A 26 -9.03 13.26 17.37
N SER A 27 -10.07 13.50 18.16
CA SER A 27 -11.42 13.80 17.68
C SER A 27 -11.40 14.94 16.65
N ALA A 28 -10.77 16.09 16.97
CA ALA A 28 -10.71 17.22 16.04
C ALA A 28 -9.92 16.92 14.77
N VAL A 29 -8.86 16.10 14.86
CA VAL A 29 -8.10 15.63 13.69
C VAL A 29 -8.98 14.78 12.78
N ASN A 30 -9.74 13.84 13.34
CA ASN A 30 -10.63 12.97 12.59
C ASN A 30 -11.78 13.74 11.96
N GLN A 31 -12.35 14.74 12.65
CA GLN A 31 -13.36 15.65 12.11
C GLN A 31 -12.83 16.40 10.88
N ARG A 32 -11.65 17.03 10.99
CA ARG A 32 -11.02 17.74 9.85
C ARG A 32 -10.79 16.80 8.67
N LEU A 33 -10.27 15.59 8.92
CA LEU A 33 -10.04 14.58 7.89
C LEU A 33 -11.35 14.22 7.17
N THR A 34 -12.43 13.97 7.92
CA THR A 34 -13.74 13.66 7.35
C THR A 34 -14.26 14.81 6.48
N ASP A 35 -14.16 16.05 6.95
CA ASP A 35 -14.65 17.22 6.21
C ASP A 35 -13.86 17.49 4.92
N GLU A 36 -12.55 17.22 4.92
CA GLU A 36 -11.74 17.26 3.70
C GLU A 36 -12.10 16.13 2.73
N CYS A 37 -12.23 14.89 3.23
CA CYS A 37 -12.58 13.74 2.39
C CYS A 37 -13.97 13.87 1.76
N ARG A 38 -14.95 14.51 2.42
CA ARG A 38 -16.29 14.75 1.85
C ARG A 38 -16.28 15.55 0.55
N ARG A 39 -15.21 16.32 0.29
CA ARG A 39 -15.08 17.12 -0.93
C ARG A 39 -14.67 16.29 -2.15
N TYR A 40 -14.20 15.06 -1.94
CA TYR A 40 -13.63 14.22 -2.99
C TYR A 40 -14.11 12.78 -2.87
N SER A 41 -14.88 12.30 -3.86
CA SER A 41 -15.43 10.95 -3.88
C SER A 41 -14.37 9.83 -3.85
N GLU A 42 -13.15 10.16 -4.26
CA GLU A 42 -12.00 9.28 -4.30
C GLU A 42 -11.39 9.03 -2.91
N LEU A 43 -11.71 9.86 -1.91
CA LEU A 43 -11.09 9.78 -0.60
C LEU A 43 -12.02 9.11 0.41
N VAL A 44 -11.51 8.08 1.07
CA VAL A 44 -12.18 7.44 2.20
C VAL A 44 -11.37 7.71 3.46
N PRO A 45 -11.94 8.39 4.48
CA PRO A 45 -11.20 8.73 5.68
C PRO A 45 -11.03 7.50 6.58
N ILE A 46 -9.81 7.31 7.09
CA ILE A 46 -9.42 6.29 8.07
C ILE A 46 -8.97 7.03 9.33
N GLY A 47 -9.67 6.80 10.45
CA GLY A 47 -9.52 7.59 11.66
C GLY A 47 -8.23 7.27 12.41
N SER A 48 -7.52 8.29 12.88
CA SER A 48 -6.41 8.07 13.82
C SER A 48 -6.98 7.78 15.20
N ILE A 49 -6.34 6.87 15.94
CA ILE A 49 -6.63 6.62 17.36
C ILE A 49 -5.30 6.51 18.10
N ASN A 50 -5.21 7.12 19.27
CA ASN A 50 -4.09 6.96 20.18
C ASN A 50 -4.58 6.38 21.51
N PRO A 51 -4.34 5.08 21.79
CA PRO A 51 -4.81 4.43 23.02
C PRO A 51 -4.11 4.92 24.29
N THR A 52 -3.12 5.81 24.18
CA THR A 52 -2.44 6.40 25.35
C THR A 52 -3.10 7.70 25.82
N LEU A 53 -4.01 8.28 25.03
CA LEU A 53 -4.77 9.45 25.41
C LEU A 53 -6.02 9.07 26.23
N PRO A 54 -6.49 9.96 27.11
CA PRO A 54 -7.75 9.75 27.83
C PRO A 54 -8.92 9.63 26.85
N ASP A 55 -9.91 8.79 27.19
CA ASP A 55 -11.18 8.66 26.46
C ASP A 55 -11.03 8.29 24.97
N TRP A 56 -9.98 7.53 24.61
CA TRP A 56 -9.78 7.04 23.25
C TRP A 56 -10.94 6.15 22.77
N GLU A 57 -11.69 5.55 23.69
CA GLU A 57 -12.91 4.78 23.41
C GLU A 57 -13.98 5.67 22.76
N SER A 58 -14.14 6.92 23.22
CA SER A 58 -15.03 7.90 22.61
C SER A 58 -14.56 8.28 21.20
N ASP A 59 -13.26 8.49 21.00
CA ASP A 59 -12.69 8.75 19.66
C ASP A 59 -12.99 7.59 18.68
N LEU A 60 -12.89 6.33 19.15
CA LEU A 60 -13.23 5.15 18.36
C LEU A 60 -14.71 5.12 17.99
N GLN A 61 -15.59 5.41 18.97
CA GLN A 61 -17.04 5.48 18.75
C GLN A 61 -17.40 6.57 17.74
N GLN A 62 -16.76 7.75 17.82
CA GLN A 62 -16.97 8.85 16.88
C GLN A 62 -16.55 8.46 15.46
N CYS A 63 -15.40 7.78 15.29
CA CYS A 63 -14.97 7.25 14.00
C CYS A 63 -16.04 6.36 13.36
N GLN A 64 -16.66 5.47 14.14
CA GLN A 64 -17.70 4.56 13.65
C GLN A 64 -19.03 5.28 13.39
N HIS A 65 -19.57 6.00 14.37
CA HIS A 65 -20.95 6.48 14.35
C HIS A 65 -21.10 7.84 13.68
N ASN A 66 -20.21 8.79 13.98
CA ASN A 66 -20.32 10.16 13.48
C ASN A 66 -19.69 10.29 12.09
N HIS A 67 -18.55 9.63 11.88
CA HIS A 67 -17.77 9.76 10.66
C HIS A 67 -17.96 8.60 9.67
N GLN A 68 -18.56 7.48 10.11
CA GLN A 68 -18.78 6.28 9.29
C GLN A 68 -17.48 5.75 8.63
N MET A 69 -16.36 5.88 9.34
CA MET A 69 -15.07 5.42 8.87
C MET A 69 -15.05 3.88 8.84
N PRO A 70 -14.54 3.24 7.77
CA PRO A 70 -14.51 1.79 7.67
C PRO A 70 -13.36 1.16 8.49
N GLY A 71 -12.44 1.97 8.99
CA GLY A 71 -11.29 1.53 9.76
C GLY A 71 -10.57 2.67 10.49
N ILE A 72 -9.58 2.29 11.28
CA ILE A 72 -8.71 3.20 12.04
C ILE A 72 -7.23 3.00 11.68
N ARG A 73 -6.37 3.97 11.98
CA ARG A 73 -4.92 3.96 11.75
C ARG A 73 -4.16 4.27 13.04
N LEU A 74 -3.14 3.46 13.30
CA LEU A 74 -2.33 3.51 14.52
C LEU A 74 -0.87 3.84 14.18
N HIS A 75 -0.21 4.56 15.09
CA HIS A 75 1.21 4.90 15.02
C HIS A 75 1.93 4.56 16.34
N PRO A 76 2.07 3.26 16.70
CA PRO A 76 2.57 2.86 18.03
C PRO A 76 3.91 3.49 18.42
N ASN A 77 4.84 3.53 17.47
CA ASN A 77 6.19 4.06 17.65
C ASN A 77 6.22 5.59 17.90
N TYR A 78 5.29 6.35 17.33
CA TYR A 78 5.17 7.79 17.59
C TYR A 78 4.35 8.11 18.84
N HIS A 79 3.42 7.22 19.21
CA HIS A 79 2.55 7.39 20.37
C HIS A 79 3.10 6.77 21.66
N GLY A 80 4.28 6.15 21.60
CA GLY A 80 5.01 5.69 22.78
C GLY A 80 4.49 4.40 23.39
N TYR A 81 3.96 3.46 22.59
CA TYR A 81 3.52 2.15 23.07
C TYR A 81 3.96 1.00 22.16
N THR A 82 4.08 -0.20 22.72
CA THR A 82 4.48 -1.42 21.99
C THR A 82 3.28 -2.28 21.65
N LEU A 83 3.49 -3.33 20.84
CA LEU A 83 2.43 -4.29 20.53
C LEU A 83 2.03 -5.20 21.70
N THR A 84 2.76 -5.15 22.82
CA THR A 84 2.43 -5.87 24.05
C THR A 84 1.64 -5.01 25.04
N ASP A 85 1.38 -3.75 24.71
CA ASP A 85 0.61 -2.85 25.59
C ASP A 85 -0.85 -3.33 25.71
N PRO A 86 -1.38 -3.54 26.93
CA PRO A 86 -2.75 -3.99 27.11
C PRO A 86 -3.79 -3.01 26.54
N ARG A 87 -3.49 -1.71 26.46
CA ARG A 87 -4.38 -0.70 25.88
C ARG A 87 -4.56 -0.93 24.38
N LEU A 88 -3.49 -1.36 23.68
CA LEU A 88 -3.60 -1.74 22.27
C LEU A 88 -4.50 -2.96 22.11
N GLN A 89 -4.32 -4.00 22.92
CA GLN A 89 -5.18 -5.20 22.84
C GLN A 89 -6.66 -4.84 23.07
N ALA A 90 -6.96 -3.97 24.04
CA ALA A 90 -8.30 -3.46 24.28
C ALA A 90 -8.85 -2.72 23.04
N LEU A 91 -8.08 -1.79 22.46
CA LEU A 91 -8.44 -1.06 21.25
C LEU A 91 -8.72 -1.98 20.06
N LEU A 92 -7.82 -2.94 19.78
CA LEU A 92 -7.99 -3.89 18.68
C LEU A 92 -9.23 -4.78 18.86
N THR A 93 -9.54 -5.16 20.11
CA THR A 93 -10.74 -5.93 20.45
C THR A 93 -12.01 -5.12 20.19
N GLN A 94 -12.04 -3.87 20.64
CA GLN A 94 -13.19 -2.97 20.41
C GLN A 94 -13.36 -2.64 18.92
N ALA A 95 -12.27 -2.34 18.21
CA ALA A 95 -12.30 -2.08 16.77
C ALA A 95 -12.81 -3.30 15.97
N THR A 96 -12.34 -4.51 16.32
CA THR A 96 -12.80 -5.76 15.70
C THR A 96 -14.30 -5.98 15.95
N THR A 97 -14.77 -5.76 17.18
CA THR A 97 -16.19 -5.85 17.57
C THR A 97 -17.05 -4.84 16.81
N ALA A 98 -16.55 -3.61 16.63
CA ALA A 98 -17.17 -2.56 15.83
C ALA A 98 -17.15 -2.84 14.31
N GLY A 99 -16.50 -3.92 13.86
CA GLY A 99 -16.37 -4.26 12.44
C GLY A 99 -15.40 -3.34 11.68
N LEU A 100 -14.57 -2.57 12.39
CA LEU A 100 -13.55 -1.71 11.81
C LEU A 100 -12.32 -2.54 11.44
N PHE A 101 -11.70 -2.22 10.30
CA PHE A 101 -10.34 -2.70 10.05
C PHE A 101 -9.33 -1.78 10.73
N VAL A 102 -8.13 -2.30 10.99
CA VAL A 102 -7.04 -1.54 11.60
C VAL A 102 -5.89 -1.42 10.61
N GLN A 103 -5.37 -0.23 10.43
CA GLN A 103 -4.09 0.03 9.78
C GLN A 103 -3.04 0.30 10.85
N LEU A 104 -1.90 -0.36 10.75
CA LEU A 104 -0.77 -0.12 11.63
C LEU A 104 0.40 0.38 10.78
N ALA A 105 0.76 1.65 10.97
CA ALA A 105 1.93 2.23 10.32
C ALA A 105 3.19 1.69 10.99
N VAL A 106 3.90 0.80 10.29
CA VAL A 106 5.13 0.18 10.80
C VAL A 106 6.28 1.19 10.78
N SER A 107 6.33 1.98 9.71
CA SER A 107 7.35 2.99 9.45
C SER A 107 6.73 4.18 8.72
N LEU A 108 7.16 5.39 9.04
CA LEU A 108 6.81 6.58 8.25
C LEU A 108 7.96 7.00 7.34
N GLU A 109 9.19 6.91 7.82
CA GLU A 109 10.40 7.35 7.15
C GLU A 109 11.54 6.37 7.46
N ASP A 110 12.49 6.21 6.55
CA ASP A 110 13.74 5.49 6.83
C ASP A 110 14.46 6.11 8.02
N VAL A 111 14.77 5.31 9.04
CA VAL A 111 15.42 5.77 10.28
C VAL A 111 16.73 6.52 10.05
N ARG A 112 17.41 6.27 8.92
CA ARG A 112 18.68 6.93 8.56
C ARG A 112 18.50 8.34 8.01
N THR A 113 17.31 8.67 7.51
CA THR A 113 17.00 9.99 6.93
C THR A 113 16.26 10.90 7.90
N GLN A 114 15.76 10.35 9.00
CA GLN A 114 15.02 11.09 10.02
C GLN A 114 15.85 12.23 10.63
N HIS A 115 15.16 13.32 10.97
CA HIS A 115 15.75 14.46 11.65
C HIS A 115 16.29 14.06 13.04
N GLN A 116 17.45 14.59 13.43
CA GLN A 116 18.13 14.21 14.67
C GLN A 116 17.28 14.43 15.94
N SER A 117 16.40 15.43 15.94
CA SER A 117 15.51 15.72 17.07
C SER A 117 14.23 14.86 17.11
N LEU A 118 13.97 14.05 16.08
CA LEU A 118 12.78 13.21 16.00
C LEU A 118 13.15 11.87 15.37
N GLN A 119 13.86 11.06 16.14
CA GLN A 119 14.22 9.69 15.78
C GLN A 119 13.23 8.72 16.38
N VAL A 120 12.52 8.00 15.50
CA VAL A 120 11.48 7.05 15.87
C VAL A 120 11.78 5.73 15.14
N PRO A 121 12.04 4.63 15.87
CA PRO A 121 12.29 3.33 15.27
C PRO A 121 11.04 2.78 14.59
N ASP A 122 11.23 1.82 13.69
CA ASP A 122 10.12 1.04 13.15
C ASP A 122 9.42 0.25 14.27
N VAL A 123 8.12 -0.01 14.11
CA VAL A 123 7.36 -0.82 15.07
C VAL A 123 7.91 -2.26 15.07
N ASP A 124 8.25 -2.77 16.26
CA ASP A 124 8.58 -4.19 16.41
C ASP A 124 7.31 -5.05 16.26
N LEU A 125 7.28 -5.82 15.17
CA LEU A 125 6.18 -6.68 14.79
C LEU A 125 6.32 -8.11 15.33
N ALA A 126 7.40 -8.45 16.03
CA ALA A 126 7.60 -9.80 16.59
C ALA A 126 6.43 -10.28 17.48
N PRO A 127 5.77 -9.42 18.29
CA PRO A 127 4.63 -9.84 19.11
C PRO A 127 3.31 -10.01 18.34
N LEU A 128 3.24 -9.56 17.08
CA LEU A 128 1.98 -9.48 16.33
C LEU A 128 1.27 -10.84 16.14
N PRO A 129 1.95 -11.97 15.86
CA PRO A 129 1.29 -13.27 15.76
C PRO A 129 0.53 -13.64 17.05
N GLU A 130 1.14 -13.46 18.21
CA GLU A 130 0.51 -13.78 19.51
C GLU A 130 -0.61 -12.79 19.85
N LEU A 131 -0.46 -11.51 19.50
CA LEU A 131 -1.52 -10.53 19.68
C LEU A 131 -2.75 -10.87 18.81
N ALA A 132 -2.54 -11.28 17.57
CA ALA A 132 -3.62 -11.61 16.65
C ALA A 132 -4.41 -12.85 17.08
N THR A 133 -3.78 -13.87 17.69
CA THR A 133 -4.50 -15.05 18.19
C THR A 133 -5.45 -14.72 19.34
N LYS A 134 -5.15 -13.67 20.12
CA LYS A 134 -6.02 -13.18 21.21
C LYS A 134 -7.27 -12.45 20.71
N ILE A 135 -7.34 -12.10 19.42
CA ILE A 135 -8.41 -11.27 18.84
C ILE A 135 -8.99 -11.93 17.59
N PRO A 136 -9.84 -12.96 17.74
CA PRO A 136 -10.47 -13.63 16.62
C PRO A 136 -11.25 -12.66 15.73
N GLY A 137 -11.00 -12.74 14.41
CA GLY A 137 -11.66 -11.88 13.43
C GLY A 137 -11.02 -10.51 13.23
N LEU A 138 -9.86 -10.25 13.88
CA LEU A 138 -9.01 -9.09 13.62
C LEU A 138 -8.69 -8.97 12.13
N ARG A 139 -8.70 -7.74 11.64
CA ARG A 139 -8.33 -7.40 10.27
C ARG A 139 -7.36 -6.23 10.31
N LEU A 140 -6.08 -6.56 10.33
CA LEU A 140 -4.99 -5.61 10.50
C LEU A 140 -4.15 -5.54 9.22
N GLN A 141 -4.09 -4.36 8.61
CA GLN A 141 -3.21 -4.04 7.49
C GLN A 141 -1.94 -3.38 8.01
N LEU A 142 -0.79 -3.98 7.71
CA LEU A 142 0.52 -3.40 7.93
C LEU A 142 0.82 -2.41 6.81
N LEU A 143 1.08 -1.16 7.19
CA LEU A 143 1.49 -0.12 6.26
C LEU A 143 3.00 0.06 6.31
N ASN A 144 3.61 0.24 5.14
CA ASN A 144 5.01 0.63 4.99
C ASN A 144 6.01 -0.35 5.63
N ALA A 145 5.66 -1.63 5.68
CA ALA A 145 6.48 -2.64 6.36
C ALA A 145 7.64 -3.09 5.47
N LYS A 146 8.84 -3.13 6.02
CA LYS A 146 9.98 -3.88 5.46
C LYS A 146 10.22 -5.11 6.30
N LEU A 147 9.77 -6.27 5.82
CA LEU A 147 9.76 -7.50 6.59
C LEU A 147 10.94 -8.39 6.23
N ARG A 148 11.63 -8.89 7.26
CA ARG A 148 12.59 -9.98 7.09
C ARG A 148 11.84 -11.27 6.72
N PRO A 149 12.44 -12.19 5.93
CA PRO A 149 11.78 -13.42 5.48
C PRO A 149 11.21 -14.29 6.61
N ASP A 150 11.91 -14.41 7.74
CA ASP A 150 11.50 -15.20 8.89
C ASP A 150 10.19 -14.68 9.52
N LEU A 151 10.08 -13.36 9.66
CA LEU A 151 8.89 -12.72 10.21
C LEU A 151 7.74 -12.75 9.20
N LEU A 152 8.01 -12.52 7.91
CA LEU A 152 7.01 -12.64 6.85
C LEU A 152 6.38 -14.03 6.86
N ASN A 153 7.19 -15.09 6.99
CA ASN A 153 6.70 -16.46 7.07
C ASN A 153 5.78 -16.67 8.28
N LYS A 154 6.12 -16.16 9.46
CA LYS A 154 5.24 -16.23 10.65
C LYS A 154 3.93 -15.49 10.44
N LEU A 155 3.99 -14.28 9.87
CA LEU A 155 2.80 -13.46 9.62
C LEU A 155 1.91 -14.04 8.51
N SER A 156 2.49 -14.76 7.53
CA SER A 156 1.74 -15.48 6.49
C SER A 156 0.78 -16.52 7.08
N GLN A 157 1.18 -17.15 8.19
CA GLN A 157 0.39 -18.15 8.91
C GLN A 157 -0.57 -17.54 9.93
N THR A 158 -0.45 -16.24 10.20
CA THR A 158 -1.31 -15.53 11.15
C THR A 158 -2.56 -15.02 10.41
N PRO A 159 -3.77 -15.50 10.72
CA PRO A 159 -4.98 -15.02 10.07
C PRO A 159 -5.23 -13.54 10.37
N GLY A 160 -5.86 -12.84 9.42
CA GLY A 160 -6.28 -11.45 9.64
C GLY A 160 -5.18 -10.40 9.46
N ILE A 161 -3.96 -10.79 9.08
CA ILE A 161 -2.87 -9.87 8.75
C ILE A 161 -2.79 -9.66 7.23
N TYR A 162 -2.76 -8.39 6.83
CA TYR A 162 -2.72 -7.91 5.46
C TYR A 162 -1.53 -6.97 5.28
N PHE A 163 -1.05 -6.83 4.05
CA PHE A 163 0.20 -6.12 3.74
C PHE A 163 -0.03 -5.12 2.62
N ASP A 164 0.61 -3.96 2.70
CA ASP A 164 0.71 -3.05 1.58
C ASP A 164 1.95 -3.28 0.71
N THR A 165 1.99 -2.64 -0.46
CA THR A 165 3.14 -2.68 -1.39
C THR A 165 4.04 -1.45 -1.29
N ALA A 166 3.81 -0.54 -0.33
CA ALA A 166 4.35 0.82 -0.43
C ALA A 166 5.87 0.89 -0.33
N ARG A 167 6.45 0.07 0.55
CA ARG A 167 7.91 -0.04 0.76
C ARG A 167 8.48 -1.38 0.32
N VAL A 168 7.76 -2.10 -0.54
CA VAL A 168 8.32 -3.26 -1.22
C VAL A 168 9.31 -2.78 -2.26
N GLU A 169 10.57 -3.17 -2.08
CA GLU A 169 11.69 -2.80 -2.95
C GLU A 169 11.97 -3.92 -3.96
N SER A 170 12.72 -3.60 -5.02
CA SER A 170 12.97 -4.42 -6.23
C SER A 170 11.78 -4.55 -7.20
N THR A 171 12.09 -4.80 -8.47
CA THR A 171 11.11 -5.01 -9.56
C THR A 171 10.23 -6.22 -9.29
N ASP A 172 10.81 -7.30 -8.77
CA ASP A 172 10.11 -8.56 -8.51
C ASP A 172 9.62 -8.69 -7.06
N GLY A 173 9.76 -7.64 -6.25
CA GLY A 173 9.43 -7.66 -4.83
C GLY A 173 7.94 -7.91 -4.56
N VAL A 174 7.05 -7.35 -5.40
CA VAL A 174 5.60 -7.56 -5.27
C VAL A 174 5.21 -9.00 -5.64
N PRO A 175 5.64 -9.57 -6.79
CA PRO A 175 5.46 -11.00 -7.05
C PRO A 175 5.98 -11.90 -5.92
N ALA A 176 7.19 -11.67 -5.44
CA ALA A 176 7.78 -12.48 -4.36
C ALA A 176 6.99 -12.37 -3.05
N LEU A 177 6.40 -11.20 -2.77
CA LEU A 177 5.52 -11.01 -1.61
C LEU A 177 4.20 -11.79 -1.78
N MET A 178 3.60 -11.75 -2.97
CA MET A 178 2.37 -12.48 -3.27
C MET A 178 2.55 -13.99 -3.18
N GLU A 179 3.66 -14.53 -3.68
CA GLU A 179 3.96 -15.96 -3.64
C GLU A 179 4.07 -16.49 -2.20
N ARG A 180 4.63 -15.68 -1.29
CA ARG A 180 4.83 -16.05 0.11
C ARG A 180 3.59 -15.90 0.99
N LEU A 181 2.56 -15.22 0.50
CA LEU A 181 1.37 -14.89 1.28
C LEU A 181 0.13 -15.61 0.73
N PRO A 182 -0.79 -16.02 1.62
CA PRO A 182 -2.09 -16.48 1.17
C PRO A 182 -2.78 -15.45 0.26
N ALA A 183 -3.44 -15.93 -0.80
CA ALA A 183 -4.16 -15.09 -1.75
C ALA A 183 -5.11 -14.12 -1.03
N GLY A 184 -5.20 -12.88 -1.55
CA GLY A 184 -6.07 -11.85 -0.98
C GLY A 184 -5.46 -11.00 0.13
N ARG A 185 -4.20 -11.24 0.54
CA ARG A 185 -3.56 -10.52 1.65
C ARG A 185 -2.66 -9.34 1.27
N VAL A 186 -2.39 -9.16 -0.02
CA VAL A 186 -1.55 -8.06 -0.53
C VAL A 186 -2.46 -6.99 -1.14
N LEU A 187 -2.36 -5.76 -0.62
CA LEU A 187 -3.12 -4.60 -1.08
C LEU A 187 -2.16 -3.57 -1.66
N PHE A 188 -2.55 -2.90 -2.74
CA PHE A 188 -1.79 -1.77 -3.23
C PHE A 188 -1.66 -0.66 -2.18
N GLY A 189 -0.43 -0.19 -1.97
CA GLY A 189 -0.12 0.99 -1.16
C GLY A 189 0.97 1.82 -1.82
N SER A 190 0.83 3.14 -1.76
CA SER A 190 1.80 4.09 -2.33
C SER A 190 2.56 4.90 -1.28
N HIS A 191 2.06 5.00 -0.05
CA HIS A 191 2.56 5.90 0.99
C HIS A 191 2.72 7.37 0.54
N ALA A 192 1.89 7.80 -0.41
CA ALA A 192 1.84 9.20 -0.80
C ALA A 192 1.34 10.06 0.38
N PRO A 193 1.91 11.26 0.60
CA PRO A 193 2.88 11.95 -0.26
C PRO A 193 4.36 11.72 0.12
N PHE A 194 4.67 10.88 1.11
CA PHE A 194 6.07 10.59 1.49
C PHE A 194 6.83 9.88 0.37
N LEU A 195 6.15 9.01 -0.38
CA LEU A 195 6.67 8.38 -1.59
C LEU A 195 5.87 8.79 -2.83
N ILE A 196 6.51 8.64 -3.99
CA ILE A 196 5.93 8.98 -5.29
C ILE A 196 4.94 7.86 -5.71
N PRO A 197 3.64 8.14 -5.88
CA PRO A 197 2.64 7.12 -6.19
C PRO A 197 2.84 6.45 -7.55
N GLU A 198 3.43 7.13 -8.52
CA GLU A 198 3.82 6.56 -9.82
C GLU A 198 4.80 5.41 -9.65
N ALA A 199 5.83 5.61 -8.83
CA ALA A 199 6.83 4.57 -8.58
C ALA A 199 6.20 3.33 -7.95
N ALA A 200 5.19 3.50 -7.08
CA ALA A 200 4.47 2.37 -6.51
C ALA A 200 3.65 1.60 -7.57
N LEU A 201 2.99 2.29 -8.50
CA LEU A 201 2.26 1.65 -9.60
C LEU A 201 3.20 0.92 -10.55
N VAL A 202 4.32 1.56 -10.91
CA VAL A 202 5.36 0.99 -11.76
C VAL A 202 5.91 -0.31 -11.16
N ARG A 203 6.21 -0.33 -9.85
CA ARG A 203 6.68 -1.56 -9.17
C ARG A 203 5.69 -2.72 -9.22
N VAL A 204 4.39 -2.45 -9.22
CA VAL A 204 3.37 -3.51 -9.34
C VAL A 204 3.19 -3.92 -10.80
N TYR A 205 3.22 -2.98 -11.73
CA TYR A 205 2.90 -3.23 -13.13
C TYR A 205 4.07 -3.80 -13.94
N GLU A 206 5.30 -3.35 -13.70
CA GLU A 206 6.47 -3.71 -14.52
C GLU A 206 7.06 -5.08 -14.20
N SER A 207 6.60 -5.75 -13.13
CA SER A 207 7.03 -7.12 -12.90
C SER A 207 6.55 -7.99 -14.06
N SER A 208 7.46 -8.53 -14.87
CA SER A 208 7.13 -9.44 -15.97
C SER A 208 6.54 -10.77 -15.52
N ILE A 209 6.40 -10.95 -14.20
CA ILE A 209 5.90 -12.15 -13.53
C ILE A 209 4.39 -12.09 -13.29
N LEU A 210 3.81 -10.90 -13.04
CA LEU A 210 2.39 -10.79 -12.70
C LEU A 210 1.53 -10.77 -13.97
N GLU A 211 0.51 -11.64 -13.98
CA GLU A 211 -0.50 -11.64 -15.03
C GLU A 211 -1.61 -10.62 -14.73
N ASN A 212 -2.49 -10.37 -15.71
CA ASN A 212 -3.60 -9.43 -15.57
C ASN A 212 -4.52 -9.73 -14.36
N ALA A 213 -4.68 -11.02 -14.01
CA ALA A 213 -5.48 -11.41 -12.86
C ALA A 213 -4.81 -11.01 -11.53
N ASP A 214 -3.49 -11.17 -11.42
CA ASP A 214 -2.72 -10.79 -10.24
C ASP A 214 -2.66 -9.27 -10.07
N LEU A 215 -2.44 -8.55 -11.16
CA LEU A 215 -2.48 -7.09 -11.18
C LEU A 215 -3.83 -6.57 -10.68
N LYS A 216 -4.93 -7.13 -11.20
CA LYS A 216 -6.29 -6.77 -10.77
C LYS A 216 -6.54 -7.13 -9.31
N SER A 217 -6.01 -8.26 -8.84
CA SER A 217 -6.07 -8.68 -7.44
C SER A 217 -5.45 -7.65 -6.50
N VAL A 218 -4.19 -7.27 -6.73
CA VAL A 218 -3.44 -6.32 -5.89
C VAL A 218 -3.98 -4.89 -5.99
N LEU A 219 -4.25 -4.42 -7.22
CA LEU A 219 -4.63 -3.03 -7.48
C LEU A 219 -6.10 -2.74 -7.15
N THR A 220 -6.97 -3.75 -7.05
CA THR A 220 -8.42 -3.50 -6.92
C THR A 220 -9.15 -4.52 -6.06
N ASP A 221 -9.12 -5.81 -6.40
CA ASP A 221 -10.06 -6.77 -5.83
C ASP A 221 -9.82 -7.00 -4.33
N ASN A 222 -8.56 -7.11 -3.90
CA ASN A 222 -8.21 -7.34 -2.50
C ASN A 222 -8.65 -6.17 -1.60
N ALA A 223 -8.38 -4.94 -2.03
CA ALA A 223 -8.81 -3.74 -1.31
C ALA A 223 -10.34 -3.62 -1.27
N THR A 224 -11.02 -3.95 -2.37
CA THR A 224 -12.49 -3.94 -2.46
C THR A 224 -13.13 -4.95 -1.51
N GLN A 225 -12.61 -6.19 -1.47
CA GLN A 225 -13.08 -7.22 -0.55
C GLN A 225 -12.81 -6.83 0.90
N PHE A 226 -11.61 -6.30 1.17
CA PHE A 226 -11.22 -5.84 2.49
C PHE A 226 -12.18 -4.76 3.00
N ILE A 227 -12.33 -3.63 2.30
CA ILE A 227 -13.21 -2.55 2.80
C ILE A 227 -14.69 -2.97 2.88
N SER A 228 -15.17 -3.79 1.93
CA SER A 228 -16.57 -4.24 1.91
C SER A 228 -16.92 -5.10 3.12
N ALA A 229 -15.99 -5.93 3.58
CA ALA A 229 -16.19 -6.73 4.78
C ALA A 229 -16.37 -5.86 6.04
N SER A 230 -15.79 -4.66 6.10
CA SER A 230 -16.01 -3.72 7.21
C SER A 230 -17.39 -3.07 7.11
N LYS A 231 -17.74 -2.55 5.92
CA LYS A 231 -19.05 -1.94 5.67
C LYS A 231 -20.20 -2.93 5.90
N ALA A 232 -20.02 -4.20 5.57
CA ALA A 232 -21.03 -5.23 5.82
C ALA A 232 -21.22 -5.50 7.32
N ARG A 233 -20.12 -5.63 8.08
CA ARG A 233 -20.16 -5.82 9.55
C ARG A 233 -20.74 -4.62 10.29
N GLN A 234 -20.56 -3.40 9.75
CA GLN A 234 -21.18 -2.20 10.28
C GLN A 234 -22.69 -2.09 9.98
N LYS A 235 -23.21 -2.82 8.98
CA LYS A 235 -24.60 -2.66 8.50
C LYS A 235 -25.64 -3.62 9.09
N HIS A 236 -25.29 -4.76 9.70
CA HIS A 236 -26.15 -5.62 10.58
C HIS A 236 -25.55 -7.02 10.88
N PRO A 237 -25.96 -7.74 11.96
CA PRO A 237 -25.71 -9.17 12.09
C PRO A 237 -26.62 -9.95 11.11
N ALA A 238 -26.01 -10.90 10.39
CA ALA A 238 -26.61 -11.97 9.57
C ALA A 238 -27.16 -11.64 8.15
N ARG A 239 -26.44 -12.28 7.20
CA ARG A 239 -26.82 -12.90 5.90
C ARG A 239 -27.39 -12.04 4.76
N VAL A 240 -26.59 -11.94 3.69
CA VAL A 240 -27.09 -11.97 2.30
C VAL A 240 -26.16 -12.82 1.41
N ARG A 241 -26.80 -13.60 0.53
CA ARG A 241 -26.26 -14.55 -0.45
C ARG A 241 -25.76 -13.78 -1.67
N VAL A 242 -24.51 -14.00 -2.09
CA VAL A 242 -23.96 -13.38 -3.32
C VAL A 242 -24.23 -14.31 -4.52
N LYS A 243 -24.85 -13.77 -5.56
CA LYS A 243 -24.92 -14.41 -6.88
C LYS A 243 -23.59 -14.15 -7.62
N THR A 244 -22.99 -15.21 -8.13
CA THR A 244 -21.85 -15.18 -9.05
C THR A 244 -22.31 -14.69 -10.42
N HIS A 245 -21.66 -13.66 -10.95
CA HIS A 245 -21.80 -13.24 -12.35
C HIS A 245 -20.54 -13.60 -13.13
N ASP A 246 -20.76 -14.16 -14.31
CA ASP A 246 -19.75 -14.56 -15.29
C ASP A 246 -18.81 -13.42 -15.69
N SER A 247 -17.53 -13.77 -15.80
CA SER A 247 -16.45 -12.90 -16.24
C SER A 247 -16.49 -12.69 -17.75
N THR A 248 -16.91 -11.51 -18.20
CA THR A 248 -16.59 -11.02 -19.55
C THR A 248 -15.12 -10.57 -19.58
N LYS A 249 -14.37 -11.03 -20.61
CA LYS A 249 -12.97 -10.63 -20.86
C LYS A 249 -12.87 -9.11 -20.99
N SER A 250 -12.33 -8.46 -19.96
CA SER A 250 -11.99 -7.04 -19.96
C SER A 250 -10.61 -6.86 -20.56
N THR A 251 -10.50 -5.98 -21.55
CA THR A 251 -9.24 -5.40 -22.02
C THR A 251 -8.48 -4.81 -20.82
N PRO A 252 -7.15 -4.95 -20.73
CA PRO A 252 -6.39 -4.47 -19.59
C PRO A 252 -6.58 -2.95 -19.42
N PRO A 253 -6.73 -2.46 -18.18
CA PRO A 253 -6.76 -1.03 -17.93
C PRO A 253 -5.43 -0.42 -18.40
N ARG A 254 -5.48 0.50 -19.37
CA ARG A 254 -4.31 1.34 -19.69
C ARG A 254 -4.02 2.23 -18.47
N LEU A 255 -3.07 1.82 -17.65
CA LEU A 255 -2.51 2.70 -16.62
C LEU A 255 -1.82 3.86 -17.34
N SER A 256 -2.31 5.08 -17.13
CA SER A 256 -1.60 6.28 -17.53
C SER A 256 -0.36 6.39 -16.64
N ALA A 257 0.82 6.48 -17.25
CA ALA A 257 2.10 6.63 -16.53
C ALA A 257 2.18 7.93 -15.70
N GLY A 258 1.14 8.78 -15.75
CA GLY A 258 1.13 10.09 -15.11
C GLY A 258 2.10 11.08 -15.76
N LEU A 259 2.64 10.71 -16.92
CA LEU A 259 3.42 11.57 -17.81
C LEU A 259 2.48 12.53 -18.56
N PRO A 260 2.99 13.70 -18.99
CA PRO A 260 2.30 14.54 -19.95
C PRO A 260 1.87 13.77 -21.20
N ASP A 261 0.87 14.29 -21.91
CA ASP A 261 0.41 13.71 -23.17
C ASP A 261 1.56 13.60 -24.18
N SER A 262 1.43 12.64 -25.09
CA SER A 262 2.55 12.27 -25.94
C SER A 262 3.04 13.40 -26.87
N GLU A 263 2.16 14.31 -27.28
CA GLU A 263 2.50 15.53 -28.03
C GLU A 263 3.40 16.48 -27.21
N VAL A 264 3.18 16.58 -25.90
CA VAL A 264 4.01 17.40 -25.00
C VAL A 264 5.38 16.76 -24.81
N LEU A 265 5.43 15.44 -24.61
CA LEU A 265 6.69 14.71 -24.45
C LEU A 265 7.57 14.76 -25.70
N GLU A 266 6.97 14.67 -26.90
CA GLU A 266 7.71 14.79 -28.17
C GLU A 266 8.45 16.13 -28.28
N ASN A 267 7.86 17.21 -27.77
CA ASN A 267 8.49 18.54 -27.78
C ASN A 267 9.67 18.67 -26.80
N TYR A 268 9.81 17.74 -25.84
CA TYR A 268 10.89 17.78 -24.84
C TYR A 268 12.20 17.15 -25.30
N ARG A 269 12.20 16.42 -26.44
CA ARG A 269 13.42 15.83 -27.01
C ARG A 269 14.23 15.02 -25.97
N ILE A 270 13.55 14.11 -25.29
CA ILE A 270 14.08 13.44 -24.10
C ILE A 270 15.21 12.49 -24.48
N TRP A 271 16.37 12.67 -23.85
CA TRP A 271 17.55 11.81 -24.04
C TRP A 271 17.82 11.05 -22.75
N ASP A 272 17.90 9.73 -22.84
CA ASP A 272 18.36 8.89 -21.74
C ASP A 272 19.83 8.54 -21.94
N SER A 273 20.68 9.09 -21.07
CA SER A 273 22.12 8.85 -21.09
C SER A 273 22.53 7.51 -20.49
N TYR A 274 21.62 6.82 -19.79
CA TYR A 274 21.93 5.59 -19.06
C TYR A 274 20.69 4.71 -18.92
N PHE A 275 20.36 3.99 -19.99
CA PHE A 275 19.28 3.02 -19.96
C PHE A 275 19.82 1.62 -19.71
N THR A 276 19.36 1.01 -18.61
CA THR A 276 19.64 -0.39 -18.29
C THR A 276 18.32 -1.07 -17.91
N PRO A 277 17.87 -2.09 -18.64
CA PRO A 277 16.67 -2.84 -18.26
C PRO A 277 16.83 -3.45 -16.88
N ALA A 278 15.77 -3.42 -16.06
CA ALA A 278 15.75 -4.19 -14.83
C ALA A 278 15.90 -5.68 -15.16
N HIS A 279 16.82 -6.37 -14.48
CA HIS A 279 17.09 -7.81 -14.66
C HIS A 279 17.72 -8.22 -16.01
N SER A 280 18.58 -7.38 -16.60
CA SER A 280 19.30 -7.76 -17.81
C SER A 280 20.37 -8.83 -17.52
N HIS A 281 20.20 -10.02 -18.09
CA HIS A 281 21.25 -11.05 -18.12
C HIS A 281 21.50 -11.40 -19.59
N PRO A 282 22.61 -10.95 -20.21
CA PRO A 282 22.80 -11.00 -21.66
C PRO A 282 22.89 -12.42 -22.24
N GLY A 283 22.91 -13.44 -21.37
CA GLY A 283 23.04 -14.85 -21.72
C GLY A 283 24.45 -15.34 -21.43
N ARG A 284 24.66 -16.65 -21.48
CA ARG A 284 26.02 -17.24 -21.31
C ARG A 284 27.00 -16.78 -22.41
N ASP A 285 26.46 -16.35 -23.54
CA ASP A 285 27.19 -15.85 -24.71
C ASP A 285 27.29 -14.30 -24.75
N GLY A 286 26.74 -13.62 -23.74
CA GLY A 286 26.78 -12.16 -23.65
C GLY A 286 25.94 -11.42 -24.70
N SER A 287 25.03 -12.07 -25.45
CA SER A 287 24.24 -11.37 -26.47
C SER A 287 22.84 -11.91 -26.76
N THR A 288 22.57 -13.22 -26.62
CA THR A 288 21.30 -13.79 -27.13
C THR A 288 20.07 -13.33 -26.35
N SER A 289 20.20 -13.11 -25.04
CA SER A 289 19.09 -12.56 -24.24
C SER A 289 18.92 -11.05 -24.42
N LEU A 290 19.94 -10.38 -24.96
CA LEU A 290 20.01 -8.92 -24.97
C LEU A 290 18.98 -8.29 -25.91
N ILE A 291 18.82 -8.85 -27.11
CA ILE A 291 17.87 -8.33 -28.10
C ILE A 291 16.44 -8.46 -27.58
N ALA A 292 16.10 -9.61 -26.99
CA ALA A 292 14.78 -9.84 -26.40
C ALA A 292 14.47 -8.86 -25.25
N GLU A 293 15.49 -8.46 -24.49
CA GLU A 293 15.36 -7.47 -23.41
C GLU A 293 15.20 -6.04 -23.93
N ILE A 294 15.93 -5.67 -24.99
CA ILE A 294 15.71 -4.40 -25.71
C ILE A 294 14.27 -4.32 -26.19
N GLU A 295 13.79 -5.38 -26.86
CA GLU A 295 12.42 -5.46 -27.36
C GLU A 295 11.38 -5.35 -26.22
N ARG A 296 11.67 -5.96 -25.07
CA ARG A 296 10.82 -5.86 -23.86
C ARG A 296 10.76 -4.43 -23.31
N ALA A 297 11.84 -3.67 -23.41
CA ALA A 297 11.91 -2.27 -22.98
C ALA A 297 11.26 -1.28 -23.95
N MET A 298 11.10 -1.63 -25.23
CA MET A 298 10.59 -0.73 -26.27
C MET A 298 9.23 -0.07 -25.96
N PRO A 299 8.24 -0.74 -25.34
CA PRO A 299 6.98 -0.10 -24.97
C PRO A 299 7.16 1.07 -24.00
N ALA A 300 8.04 0.93 -23.00
CA ALA A 300 8.36 2.00 -22.05
C ALA A 300 9.07 3.15 -22.76
N ILE A 301 10.04 2.83 -23.62
CA ILE A 301 10.78 3.83 -24.41
C ILE A 301 9.83 4.65 -25.29
N LYS A 302 8.92 3.96 -25.99
CA LYS A 302 7.91 4.60 -26.84
C LYS A 302 6.93 5.46 -26.03
N THR A 303 6.54 5.01 -24.84
CA THR A 303 5.64 5.76 -23.96
C THR A 303 6.30 7.04 -23.45
N GLY A 304 7.58 6.97 -23.10
CA GLY A 304 8.37 8.13 -22.66
C GLY A 304 8.85 9.05 -23.78
N ARG A 305 8.64 8.69 -25.06
CA ARG A 305 9.07 9.46 -26.25
C ARG A 305 10.57 9.81 -26.23
N PHE A 306 11.42 8.89 -25.76
CA PHE A 306 12.87 9.09 -25.81
C PHE A 306 13.34 9.17 -27.27
N GLU A 307 14.02 10.26 -27.63
CA GLU A 307 14.57 10.50 -28.97
C GLU A 307 15.91 9.78 -29.15
N LYS A 308 16.69 9.69 -28.05
CA LYS A 308 18.01 9.06 -28.03
C LYS A 308 18.19 8.29 -26.74
N LEU A 309 18.88 7.16 -26.84
CA LEU A 309 19.12 6.26 -25.73
C LEU A 309 20.53 5.69 -25.80
N CYS A 310 21.26 5.76 -24.69
CA CYS A 310 22.49 5.02 -24.49
C CYS A 310 22.17 3.73 -23.74
N TYR A 311 22.22 2.60 -24.45
CA TYR A 311 21.85 1.29 -23.91
C TYR A 311 23.06 0.59 -23.31
N PHE A 312 22.99 0.25 -22.02
CA PHE A 312 24.02 -0.54 -21.35
C PHE A 312 23.53 -2.00 -21.16
N PRO A 313 24.18 -2.99 -21.79
CA PRO A 313 23.80 -4.39 -21.72
C PRO A 313 24.22 -5.10 -20.42
N HIS A 314 24.98 -4.41 -19.56
CA HIS A 314 25.54 -4.95 -18.34
C HIS A 314 25.19 -4.03 -17.17
N VAL A 315 24.49 -4.56 -16.18
CA VAL A 315 24.58 -4.06 -14.81
C VAL A 315 25.96 -4.48 -14.27
N GLY A 316 26.73 -3.53 -13.76
CA GLY A 316 28.07 -3.80 -13.21
C GLY A 316 28.07 -4.91 -12.15
N ILE A 317 29.21 -5.56 -11.96
CA ILE A 317 29.43 -6.63 -10.98
C ILE A 317 29.12 -6.07 -9.58
N GLY A 318 27.90 -6.28 -9.06
CA GLY A 318 27.52 -5.79 -7.73
C GLY A 318 26.04 -5.50 -7.47
N THR A 319 25.12 -5.69 -8.43
CA THR A 319 23.69 -5.39 -8.23
C THR A 319 22.75 -6.59 -8.37
N THR A 320 23.26 -7.83 -8.26
CA THR A 320 22.45 -9.05 -8.18
C THR A 320 22.43 -9.60 -6.76
#